data_AF-A0A556P6G5-F1
#
_entry.id   AF-A0A556P6G5-F1
#
_cell.length_a   1.000
_cell.length_b   1.000
_cell.length_c   1.000
_cell.angle_alpha   90.00
_cell.angle_beta   90.00
_cell.angle_gamma   90.00
#
_symmetry.space_group_name_H-M   'P 1'
#
loop_
_entity.id
_entity.type
_entity.pdbx_description
1 polymer ?
#
loop_
_entity_poly.entity_id
_entity_poly.type
_entity_poly.pdbx_seq_one_letter_code
_entity_poly.pdbx_strand_id
1 'polypeptide(L)'
;MKKWIFIFLALCVAISIVYIFYFKTTTFKEVFPSLYENNIKSIQISEKIIDDKMDKERKISITDQEVIKKLLKESSDMKLKKNGDFHSEASNTTSFYFISVIFENTSENFSFYMVDSGLRAADSYTIVENNNLKQALNNHKDVDWESVK
;
A
#
# COMPACT_ATOMS: atom_id res chain seq x y z
N MET A 1 20.13 -43.33 -2.39
CA MET A 1 20.37 -42.05 -1.69
C MET A 1 20.45 -40.84 -2.62
N LYS A 2 21.29 -40.84 -3.68
CA LYS A 2 21.43 -39.68 -4.60
C LYS A 2 20.12 -39.21 -5.27
N LYS A 3 19.24 -40.13 -5.71
CA LYS A 3 17.94 -39.77 -6.34
C LYS A 3 17.00 -38.99 -5.41
N TRP A 4 17.00 -39.30 -4.11
CA TRP A 4 16.19 -38.60 -3.11
C TRP A 4 16.71 -37.19 -2.82
N ILE A 5 18.03 -36.98 -2.90
CA ILE A 5 18.65 -35.66 -2.78
C ILE A 5 18.22 -34.74 -3.93
N PHE A 6 18.18 -35.24 -5.17
CA PHE A 6 17.72 -34.45 -6.32
C PHE A 6 16.23 -34.09 -6.23
N ILE A 7 15.38 -35.01 -5.76
CA ILE A 7 13.95 -34.74 -5.53
C ILE A 7 13.76 -33.68 -4.46
N PHE A 8 14.50 -33.79 -3.34
CA PHE A 8 14.47 -32.80 -2.26
C PHE A 8 14.93 -31.42 -2.75
N LEU A 9 16.01 -31.36 -3.54
CA LEU A 9 16.53 -30.12 -4.09
C LEU A 9 15.50 -29.45 -5.02
N ALA A 10 14.85 -30.22 -5.89
CA ALA A 10 13.78 -29.72 -6.76
C ALA A 10 12.58 -29.19 -5.98
N LEU A 11 12.20 -29.86 -4.87
CA LEU A 11 11.14 -29.40 -3.97
C LEU A 11 11.51 -28.06 -3.30
N CYS A 12 12.74 -27.92 -2.79
CA CYS A 12 13.22 -26.67 -2.19
C CYS A 12 13.21 -25.51 -3.17
N VAL A 13 13.61 -25.74 -4.44
CA VAL A 13 13.54 -24.72 -5.50
C VAL A 13 12.09 -24.34 -5.79
N ALA A 14 11.18 -25.31 -5.93
CA ALA A 14 9.76 -25.03 -6.14
C ALA A 14 9.15 -24.22 -4.99
N ILE A 15 9.43 -24.57 -3.74
CA ILE A 15 8.97 -23.82 -2.57
C ILE A 15 9.56 -22.40 -2.55
N SER A 16 10.83 -22.24 -2.90
CA SER A 16 11.49 -20.93 -2.95
C SER A 16 10.90 -20.02 -4.03
N ILE A 17 10.58 -20.59 -5.20
CA ILE A 17 9.87 -19.89 -6.28
C ILE A 17 8.49 -19.45 -5.76
N VAL A 18 7.73 -20.36 -5.15
CA VAL A 18 6.42 -20.02 -4.57
C VAL A 18 6.55 -18.91 -3.52
N TYR A 19 7.56 -18.97 -2.65
CA TYR A 19 7.78 -17.93 -1.65
C TYR A 19 8.08 -16.56 -2.29
N ILE A 20 8.98 -16.50 -3.28
CA ILE A 20 9.35 -15.25 -3.96
C ILE A 20 8.17 -14.64 -4.72
N PHE A 21 7.37 -15.45 -5.40
CA PHE A 21 6.25 -14.95 -6.21
C PHE A 21 5.01 -14.63 -5.38
N TYR A 22 4.75 -15.39 -4.30
CA TYR A 22 3.48 -15.30 -3.58
C TYR A 22 3.58 -14.73 -2.17
N PHE A 23 4.76 -14.71 -1.55
CA PHE A 23 4.93 -14.28 -0.16
C PHE A 23 5.94 -13.14 0.02
N LYS A 24 6.66 -12.74 -1.05
CA LYS A 24 7.58 -11.61 -0.98
C LYS A 24 6.81 -10.35 -0.60
N THR A 25 7.23 -9.76 0.51
CA THR A 25 6.87 -8.41 0.92
C THR A 25 8.00 -7.45 0.53
N THR A 26 7.65 -6.20 0.28
CA THR A 26 8.55 -5.10 -0.05
C THR A 26 8.17 -3.89 0.79
N THR A 27 9.12 -3.03 1.11
CA THR A 27 8.82 -1.82 1.88
C THR A 27 8.13 -0.77 1.02
N PHE A 28 7.35 0.13 1.63
CA PHE A 28 6.69 1.24 0.92
C PHE A 28 7.71 2.08 0.13
N LYS A 29 8.88 2.35 0.71
CA LYS A 29 9.95 3.09 0.05
C LYS A 29 10.53 2.37 -1.17
N GLU A 30 10.70 1.06 -1.11
CA GLU A 30 11.19 0.27 -2.25
C GLU A 30 10.16 0.21 -3.39
N VAL A 31 8.87 0.18 -3.05
CA VAL A 31 7.79 0.15 -4.04
C VAL A 31 7.62 1.52 -4.71
N PHE A 32 7.77 2.61 -3.95
CA PHE A 32 7.52 3.97 -4.41
C PHE A 32 8.75 4.89 -4.21
N PRO A 33 9.90 4.59 -4.84
CA PRO A 33 11.13 5.35 -4.62
C PRO A 33 11.01 6.81 -5.08
N SER A 34 10.21 7.06 -6.13
CA SER A 34 9.98 8.40 -6.67
C SER A 34 9.40 9.39 -5.65
N LEU A 35 8.67 8.91 -4.64
CA LEU A 35 8.14 9.74 -3.55
C LEU A 35 9.24 10.32 -2.65
N TYR A 36 10.43 9.71 -2.65
CA TYR A 36 11.57 10.12 -1.82
C TYR A 36 12.66 10.83 -2.62
N GLU A 37 12.64 10.69 -3.95
CA GLU A 37 13.63 11.28 -4.85
C GLU A 37 13.19 12.63 -5.43
N ASN A 38 11.88 12.91 -5.43
CA ASN A 38 11.31 14.11 -6.03
C ASN A 38 10.63 15.01 -4.99
N ASN A 39 10.58 16.32 -5.28
CA ASN A 39 9.82 17.26 -4.47
C ASN A 39 8.32 17.12 -4.74
N ILE A 40 7.56 16.87 -3.68
CA ILE A 40 6.11 16.70 -3.74
C ILE A 40 5.42 18.03 -3.47
N LYS A 41 4.57 18.46 -4.39
CA LYS A 41 3.70 19.63 -4.22
C LYS A 41 2.52 19.33 -3.31
N SER A 42 1.87 18.18 -3.53
CA SER A 42 0.75 17.75 -2.70
C SER A 42 0.49 16.24 -2.78
N ILE A 43 -0.15 15.71 -1.74
CA ILE A 43 -0.65 14.34 -1.67
C ILE A 43 -2.16 14.41 -1.45
N GLN A 44 -2.93 13.74 -2.29
CA GLN A 44 -4.36 13.52 -2.10
C GLN A 44 -4.61 12.05 -1.78
N ILE A 45 -5.41 11.79 -0.75
CA ILE A 45 -5.74 10.44 -0.33
C ILE A 45 -7.26 10.36 -0.23
N SER A 46 -7.86 9.47 -1.02
CA SER A 46 -9.25 9.06 -0.86
C SER A 46 -9.28 7.69 -0.21
N GLU A 47 -9.99 7.56 0.90
CA GLU A 47 -10.23 6.29 1.58
C GLU A 47 -11.70 5.92 1.45
N LYS A 48 -11.95 4.76 0.85
CA LYS A 48 -13.25 4.10 0.83
C LYS A 48 -13.25 2.97 1.85
N ILE A 49 -14.08 3.07 2.87
CA ILE A 49 -14.23 2.06 3.92
C ILE A 49 -15.47 1.26 3.61
N ILE A 50 -15.30 -0.03 3.33
CA ILE A 50 -16.40 -0.96 3.06
C ILE A 50 -16.51 -1.91 4.24
N ASP A 51 -17.68 -1.91 4.89
CA ASP A 51 -18.09 -2.85 5.91
C ASP A 51 -19.48 -3.40 5.55
N ASP A 52 -19.91 -4.53 6.15
CA ASP A 52 -21.20 -5.19 5.87
C ASP A 52 -22.43 -4.26 5.98
N LYS A 53 -22.27 -3.10 6.63
CA LYS A 53 -23.34 -2.13 6.92
C LYS A 53 -23.02 -0.69 6.50
N MET A 54 -21.81 -0.40 6.06
CA MET A 54 -21.39 0.98 5.76
C MET A 54 -20.49 1.03 4.53
N ASP A 55 -20.87 1.89 3.60
CA ASP A 55 -19.97 2.46 2.59
C ASP A 55 -19.70 3.90 3.02
N LYS A 56 -18.44 4.20 3.36
CA LYS A 56 -17.99 5.55 3.71
C LYS A 56 -16.83 5.94 2.84
N GLU A 57 -16.92 7.10 2.21
CA GLU A 57 -15.80 7.72 1.52
C GLU A 57 -15.37 8.99 2.23
N ARG A 58 -14.06 9.09 2.47
CA ARG A 58 -13.42 10.29 3.00
C ARG A 58 -12.19 10.64 2.19
N LYS A 59 -11.93 11.94 2.06
CA LYS A 59 -10.79 12.46 1.31
C LYS A 59 -9.97 13.40 2.15
N ILE A 60 -8.68 13.48 1.85
CA ILE A 60 -7.79 14.50 2.35
C ILE A 60 -6.85 14.99 1.25
N SER A 61 -6.46 16.26 1.35
CA SER A 61 -5.40 16.87 0.55
C SER A 61 -4.37 17.50 1.47
N ILE A 62 -3.12 17.05 1.36
CA ILE A 62 -1.98 17.52 2.16
C ILE A 62 -1.07 18.33 1.24
N THR A 63 -0.85 19.59 1.58
CA THR A 63 0.07 20.51 0.88
C THR A 63 1.25 20.95 1.75
N ASP A 64 1.13 20.78 3.07
CA ASP A 64 2.19 21.10 4.02
C ASP A 64 3.38 20.15 3.85
N GLN A 65 4.54 20.73 3.57
CA GLN A 65 5.77 19.99 3.26
C GLN A 65 6.33 19.24 4.46
N GLU A 66 6.17 19.75 5.69
CA GLU A 66 6.61 19.07 6.89
C GLU A 66 5.73 17.85 7.17
N VAL A 67 4.42 18.00 7.01
CA VAL A 67 3.46 16.90 7.15
C VAL A 67 3.72 15.82 6.11
N ILE A 68 3.95 16.18 4.84
CA ILE A 68 4.29 15.23 3.77
C ILE A 68 5.57 14.47 4.10
N LYS A 69 6.65 15.17 4.48
CA LYS A 69 7.93 14.52 4.83
C LYS A 69 7.78 13.57 6.00
N LYS A 70 7.01 13.95 7.02
CA LYS A 70 6.75 13.11 8.19
C LYS A 70 5.94 11.87 7.81
N LEU A 71 4.87 12.03 7.03
CA LEU A 71 4.05 10.92 6.54
C LEU A 71 4.87 9.92 5.72
N LEU A 72 5.71 10.40 4.80
CA LEU A 72 6.61 9.54 4.01
C LEU A 72 7.66 8.83 4.88
N LYS A 73 8.18 9.51 5.90
CA LYS A 73 9.12 8.90 6.84
C LYS A 73 8.46 7.78 7.64
N GLU A 74 7.30 8.04 8.23
CA GLU A 74 6.57 7.08 9.07
C GLU A 74 6.06 5.86 8.27
N SER A 75 5.71 6.06 7.01
CA SER A 75 5.26 4.99 6.10
C SER A 75 6.40 4.22 5.43
N SER A 76 7.64 4.69 5.47
CA SER A 76 8.75 4.12 4.66
C SER A 76 8.99 2.61 4.88
N ASP A 77 8.94 2.17 6.13
CA ASP A 77 9.19 0.77 6.53
C ASP A 77 7.92 -0.10 6.56
N MET A 78 6.78 0.44 6.13
CA MET A 78 5.53 -0.31 6.00
C MET A 78 5.71 -1.43 4.98
N LYS A 79 5.34 -2.66 5.34
CA LYS A 79 5.47 -3.80 4.43
C LYS A 79 4.24 -3.93 3.57
N LEU A 80 4.48 -3.90 2.27
CA LEU A 80 3.49 -4.08 1.22
C LEU A 80 3.68 -5.41 0.52
N LYS A 81 2.57 -5.96 0.04
CA LYS A 81 2.55 -7.09 -0.88
C LYS A 81 1.81 -6.66 -2.13
N LYS A 82 2.44 -6.82 -3.30
CA LYS A 82 1.76 -6.58 -4.57
C LYS A 82 0.66 -7.62 -4.77
N ASN A 83 -0.55 -7.16 -5.02
CA ASN A 83 -1.66 -8.02 -5.39
C ASN A 83 -1.53 -8.38 -6.87
N GLY A 84 -1.58 -9.68 -7.19
CA GLY A 84 -1.73 -10.16 -8.57
C GLY A 84 -3.21 -10.22 -8.98
N ASP A 85 -3.47 -10.72 -10.19
CA ASP A 85 -4.83 -10.84 -10.76
C ASP A 85 -5.77 -11.83 -10.05
N PHE A 86 -5.36 -12.37 -8.90
CA PHE A 86 -6.16 -13.33 -8.16
C PHE A 86 -7.27 -12.64 -7.37
N HIS A 87 -8.50 -12.90 -7.77
CA HIS A 87 -9.71 -12.50 -7.06
C HIS A 87 -10.02 -13.49 -5.94
N SER A 88 -9.78 -13.11 -4.68
CA SER A 88 -10.46 -13.72 -3.52
C SER A 88 -11.55 -12.78 -2.99
N GLU A 89 -12.47 -13.30 -2.18
CA GLU A 89 -13.53 -12.54 -1.51
C GLU A 89 -13.06 -12.01 -0.15
N ALA A 90 -13.56 -10.84 0.27
CA ALA A 90 -13.15 -10.20 1.51
C ALA A 90 -14.02 -10.74 2.61
N SER A 91 -13.39 -11.21 3.66
CA SER A 91 -14.11 -11.67 4.83
C SER A 91 -14.41 -10.57 5.84
N ASN A 92 -13.84 -9.35 5.72
CA ASN A 92 -13.90 -8.33 6.77
C ASN A 92 -13.88 -6.88 6.23
N THR A 93 -14.20 -5.92 7.12
CA THR A 93 -14.09 -4.47 6.90
C THR A 93 -12.75 -4.11 6.23
N THR A 94 -12.82 -3.49 5.06
CA THR A 94 -11.65 -3.19 4.23
C THR A 94 -11.64 -1.70 3.87
N SER A 95 -10.57 -1.00 4.24
CA SER A 95 -10.27 0.32 3.70
C SER A 95 -9.50 0.19 2.38
N PHE A 96 -9.96 0.92 1.38
CA PHE A 96 -9.33 1.08 0.07
C PHE A 96 -8.82 2.50 -0.04
N TYR A 97 -7.51 2.67 -0.20
CA TYR A 97 -6.87 3.96 -0.37
C TYR A 97 -6.54 4.16 -1.84
N PHE A 98 -7.01 5.25 -2.42
CA PHE A 98 -6.50 5.81 -3.66
C PHE A 98 -5.61 7.00 -3.30
N ILE A 99 -4.32 6.88 -3.60
CA ILE A 99 -3.34 7.91 -3.28
C ILE A 99 -2.87 8.52 -4.59
N SER A 100 -2.96 9.85 -4.69
CA SER A 100 -2.48 10.64 -5.81
C SER A 100 -1.44 11.64 -5.33
N VAL A 101 -0.30 11.71 -6.01
CA VAL A 101 0.83 12.56 -5.66
C VAL A 101 1.14 13.47 -6.84
N ILE A 102 1.20 14.77 -6.55
CA ILE A 102 1.54 15.81 -7.51
C ILE A 102 2.93 16.31 -7.15
N PHE A 103 3.90 16.20 -8.06
CA PHE A 103 5.25 16.73 -7.85
C PHE A 103 5.35 18.19 -8.28
N GLU A 104 6.34 18.93 -7.76
CA GLU A 104 6.49 20.36 -8.03
C GLU A 104 6.86 20.67 -9.49
N ASN A 105 7.67 19.81 -10.11
CA ASN A 105 8.34 20.10 -11.38
C ASN A 105 8.05 19.06 -12.48
N THR A 106 7.02 18.23 -12.32
CA THR A 106 6.59 17.27 -13.34
C THR A 106 5.10 17.42 -13.62
N SER A 107 4.70 17.19 -14.86
CA SER A 107 3.28 16.99 -15.21
C SER A 107 2.80 15.57 -14.86
N GLU A 108 3.72 14.71 -14.41
CA GLU A 108 3.42 13.34 -14.04
C GLU A 108 2.77 13.33 -12.66
N ASN A 109 1.48 12.98 -12.64
CA ASN A 109 0.79 12.62 -11.42
C ASN A 109 1.01 11.14 -11.17
N PHE A 110 1.52 10.80 -9.98
CA PHE A 110 1.69 9.42 -9.57
C PHE A 110 0.45 8.98 -8.79
N SER A 111 -0.14 7.84 -9.14
CA SER A 111 -1.28 7.31 -8.39
C SER A 111 -1.21 5.81 -8.19
N PHE A 112 -1.68 5.35 -7.04
CA PHE A 112 -1.64 3.94 -6.67
C PHE A 112 -2.75 3.59 -5.67
N TYR A 113 -3.09 2.30 -5.65
CA TYR A 113 -4.10 1.74 -4.78
C TYR A 113 -3.46 0.94 -3.64
N MET A 114 -3.97 1.12 -2.43
CA MET A 114 -3.60 0.34 -1.26
C MET A 114 -4.82 -0.20 -0.52
N VAL A 115 -4.68 -1.35 0.14
CA VAL A 115 -5.75 -1.98 0.91
C VAL A 115 -5.25 -2.50 2.26
N ASP A 116 -6.11 -2.40 3.29
CA ASP A 116 -5.82 -2.80 4.68
C ASP A 116 -5.81 -4.32 4.91
N SER A 117 -6.60 -5.04 4.12
CA SER A 117 -6.76 -6.48 4.23
C SER A 117 -6.86 -7.06 2.83
N GLY A 118 -6.59 -8.36 2.70
CA GLY A 118 -6.44 -9.02 1.41
C GLY A 118 -7.71 -8.97 0.56
N LEU A 119 -7.87 -7.90 -0.24
CA LEU A 119 -8.88 -7.81 -1.29
C LEU A 119 -8.59 -6.86 -2.46
N ARG A 120 -9.03 -7.33 -3.64
CA ARG A 120 -9.47 -6.66 -4.89
C ARG A 120 -9.10 -5.19 -5.08
N ALA A 121 -7.89 -4.99 -5.56
CA ALA A 121 -7.70 -4.17 -6.75
C ALA A 121 -6.58 -4.80 -7.58
N ALA A 122 -6.83 -5.10 -8.86
CA ALA A 122 -5.75 -5.43 -9.78
C ALA A 122 -4.75 -4.26 -9.76
N ASP A 123 -3.45 -4.55 -9.76
CA ASP A 123 -2.39 -3.55 -9.60
C ASP A 123 -2.45 -2.70 -8.32
N SER A 124 -2.84 -3.31 -7.19
CA SER A 124 -2.80 -2.69 -5.86
C SER A 124 -1.77 -3.32 -4.93
N TYR A 125 -1.56 -2.67 -3.78
CA TYR A 125 -0.70 -3.17 -2.70
C TYR A 125 -1.50 -3.42 -1.43
N THR A 126 -1.38 -4.63 -0.85
CA THR A 126 -1.91 -4.93 0.48
C THR A 126 -0.90 -4.55 1.54
N ILE A 127 -1.34 -3.86 2.60
CA ILE A 127 -0.55 -3.61 3.80
C ILE A 127 -0.49 -4.90 4.63
N VAL A 128 0.71 -5.42 4.85
CA VAL A 128 0.90 -6.71 5.54
C VAL A 128 1.41 -6.52 6.97
N GLU A 129 2.26 -5.51 7.20
CA GLU A 129 2.79 -5.17 8.53
C GLU A 129 3.00 -3.67 8.64
N ASN A 130 3.00 -3.16 9.89
CA ASN A 130 3.28 -1.77 10.22
C ASN A 130 2.41 -0.78 9.42
N ASN A 131 1.07 -0.84 9.58
CA ASN A 131 0.13 0.11 8.97
C ASN A 131 0.26 1.52 9.61
N ASN A 132 1.46 2.09 9.51
CA ASN A 132 1.84 3.38 10.03
C ASN A 132 1.20 4.49 9.20
N LEU A 133 0.80 4.23 7.95
CA LEU A 133 0.07 5.19 7.13
C LEU A 133 -1.29 5.51 7.75
N LYS A 134 -2.09 4.50 8.10
CA LYS A 134 -3.38 4.71 8.76
C LYS A 134 -3.23 5.37 10.13
N GLN A 135 -2.18 5.05 10.87
CA GLN A 135 -1.89 5.71 12.15
C GLN A 135 -1.47 7.17 11.94
N ALA A 136 -0.57 7.45 11.00
CA ALA A 136 -0.12 8.80 10.66
C ALA A 136 -1.31 9.67 10.22
N LEU A 137 -2.19 9.13 9.38
CA LEU A 137 -3.38 9.82 8.89
C LEU A 137 -4.47 10.07 9.93
N ASN A 138 -4.54 9.27 10.99
CA ASN A 138 -5.53 9.47 12.06
C ASN A 138 -4.96 10.25 13.26
N ASN A 139 -3.63 10.30 13.42
CA ASN A 139 -2.97 10.93 14.57
C ASN A 139 -2.49 12.36 14.29
N HIS A 140 -2.43 12.78 13.02
CA HIS A 140 -2.13 14.18 12.70
C HIS A 140 -3.35 15.06 12.96
N LYS A 141 -3.23 15.96 13.95
CA LYS A 141 -4.26 16.98 14.24
C LYS A 141 -4.48 17.98 13.10
N ASP A 142 -3.54 18.02 12.15
CA ASP A 142 -3.53 18.94 11.00
C ASP A 142 -4.07 18.27 9.72
N VAL A 143 -4.63 17.06 9.86
CA VAL A 143 -5.07 16.19 8.76
C VAL A 143 -6.57 15.98 8.96
N ASP A 144 -7.36 16.95 8.46
CA ASP A 144 -8.81 16.93 8.54
C ASP A 144 -9.41 16.14 7.37
N TRP A 145 -10.08 15.04 7.70
CA TRP A 145 -10.79 14.23 6.72
C TRP A 145 -12.10 14.90 6.31
N GLU A 146 -12.27 15.13 5.02
CA GLU A 146 -13.52 15.58 4.43
C GLU A 146 -14.38 14.35 4.08
N SER A 147 -15.64 14.31 4.53
CA SER A 147 -16.58 13.27 4.12
C SER A 147 -17.13 13.57 2.73
N VAL A 148 -17.11 12.58 1.82
CA VAL A 148 -17.45 12.78 0.40
C VAL A 148 -18.93 12.48 0.08
N LYS A 149 -19.64 11.80 1.00
CA LYS A 149 -21.00 11.22 0.90
C LYS A 149 -21.09 9.90 0.14
#